data_AF-A0A317VT20-F1
#
_entry.id   AF-A0A317VT20-F1
#
_cell.length_a   1.000
_cell.length_b   1.000
_cell.length_c   1.000
_cell.angle_alpha   90.00
_cell.angle_beta   90.00
_cell.angle_gamma   90.00
#
_symmetry.space_group_name_H-M   'P 1'
#
loop_
_entity.id
_entity.type
_entity.pdbx_description
1 polymer ?
#
loop_
_entity_poly.entity_id
_entity_poly.type
_entity_poly.pdbx_seq_one_letter_code
_entity_poly.pdbx_strand_id
1 'polypeptide(L)'
;MPLINESHDSLPYIEPEPSTQARAAAEKLIAAELPLESRTTIHSSIPAFPETRLSPLIQQEVDRKAAGLPWAGGIDLSRYEAPEAPAKSSDGTPDLEGWKRTLQKAYTASSHLSMRHENLALLEENGKNAWLIGNSQLEDILRGLEKELAEVKEAADTVNKERKLAQEAHKGEIVGLEESWRRGVGAILDVELAAEGLRMQILEQRRQLAQQHAQ
;
A
#
# COMPACT_ATOMS: atom_id res chain seq x y z
N MET A 1 20.38 -5.11 -17.77
CA MET A 1 19.70 -5.53 -16.52
C MET A 1 20.74 -6.23 -15.68
N PRO A 2 20.99 -5.82 -14.42
CA PRO A 2 21.88 -6.62 -13.59
C PRO A 2 21.17 -7.96 -13.36
N LEU A 3 21.82 -9.02 -13.83
CA LEU A 3 21.46 -10.40 -13.55
C LEU A 3 21.78 -10.65 -12.07
N ILE A 4 20.81 -10.44 -11.20
CA ILE A 4 20.89 -10.92 -9.83
C ILE A 4 20.71 -12.44 -9.93
N ASN A 5 21.81 -13.17 -9.94
CA ASN A 5 21.87 -14.63 -9.87
C ASN A 5 21.74 -15.13 -8.41
N GLU A 6 21.36 -14.24 -7.48
CA GLU A 6 21.11 -14.62 -6.10
C GLU A 6 19.73 -15.26 -6.03
N SER A 7 19.69 -16.58 -5.82
CA SER A 7 18.47 -17.26 -5.43
C SER A 7 18.15 -16.87 -3.99
N HIS A 8 17.25 -15.91 -3.81
CA HIS A 8 16.60 -15.67 -2.53
C HIS A 8 15.56 -16.77 -2.30
N ASP A 9 16.03 -17.99 -2.03
CA ASP A 9 15.14 -19.10 -1.71
C ASP A 9 14.66 -18.90 -0.26
N SER A 10 13.42 -18.48 -0.12
CA SER A 10 12.70 -18.46 1.15
C SER A 10 11.63 -19.52 1.05
N LEU A 11 11.57 -20.41 2.05
CA LEU A 11 10.71 -21.59 2.01
C LEU A 11 9.65 -21.58 3.13
N PRO A 12 8.71 -20.60 3.17
CA PRO A 12 7.78 -20.41 4.28
C PRO A 12 6.88 -21.59 4.63
N TYR A 13 6.64 -22.53 3.71
CA TYR A 13 5.76 -23.69 3.96
C TYR A 13 6.49 -24.83 4.68
N ILE A 14 7.82 -24.86 4.66
CA ILE A 14 8.62 -25.92 5.30
C ILE A 14 9.58 -25.38 6.37
N GLU A 15 9.97 -24.12 6.30
CA GLU A 15 10.75 -23.43 7.32
C GLU A 15 9.86 -22.95 8.48
N PRO A 16 10.36 -23.02 9.72
CA PRO A 16 9.65 -22.44 10.85
C PRO A 16 9.60 -20.92 10.74
N GLU A 17 8.51 -20.33 11.23
CA GLU A 17 8.39 -18.88 11.29
C GLU A 17 9.51 -18.28 12.16
N PRO A 18 10.24 -17.26 11.68
CA PRO A 18 11.34 -16.67 12.45
C PRO A 18 10.81 -16.01 13.71
N SER A 19 11.47 -16.27 14.84
CA SER A 19 11.14 -15.67 16.13
C SER A 19 11.22 -14.13 16.08
N THR A 20 10.51 -13.46 17.00
CA THR A 20 10.54 -12.00 17.12
C THR A 20 11.96 -11.46 17.29
N GLN A 21 12.81 -12.18 18.04
CA GLN A 21 14.22 -11.83 18.22
C GLN A 21 15.02 -11.98 16.92
N ALA A 22 14.81 -13.07 16.17
CA ALA A 22 15.48 -13.28 14.89
C ALA A 22 15.08 -12.21 13.85
N ARG A 23 13.79 -11.83 13.81
CA ARG A 23 13.30 -10.73 12.98
C ARG A 23 13.96 -9.39 13.33
N ALA A 24 13.97 -9.04 14.61
CA ALA A 24 14.60 -7.79 15.07
C ALA A 24 16.12 -7.77 14.77
N ALA A 25 16.79 -8.92 14.87
CA ALA A 25 18.20 -9.04 14.49
C ALA A 25 18.41 -8.85 12.98
N ALA A 26 17.56 -9.46 12.14
CA ALA A 26 17.59 -9.28 10.69
C ALA A 26 17.31 -7.82 10.29
N GLU A 27 16.30 -7.17 10.87
CA GLU A 27 15.99 -5.76 10.65
C GLU A 27 17.18 -4.85 11.02
N LYS A 28 17.88 -5.16 12.11
CA LYS A 28 19.09 -4.41 12.51
C LYS A 28 20.21 -4.54 11.49
N LEU A 29 20.42 -5.74 10.92
CA LEU A 29 21.42 -5.96 9.86
C LEU A 29 21.03 -5.23 8.58
N ILE A 30 19.76 -5.31 8.16
CA ILE A 30 19.25 -4.56 7.01
C ILE A 30 19.48 -3.06 7.22
N ALA A 31 19.17 -2.54 8.40
CA ALA A 31 19.37 -1.13 8.72
C ALA A 31 20.84 -0.69 8.74
N ALA A 32 21.78 -1.61 9.00
CA ALA A 32 23.21 -1.34 8.97
C ALA A 32 23.77 -1.28 7.54
N GLU A 33 23.20 -2.08 6.61
CA GLU A 33 23.58 -2.09 5.19
C GLU A 33 22.93 -0.95 4.39
N LEU A 34 21.84 -0.37 4.90
CA LEU A 34 21.17 0.76 4.24
C LEU A 34 22.04 2.03 4.31
N PRO A 35 22.36 2.68 3.16
CA PRO A 35 23.05 3.96 3.16
C PRO A 35 22.28 5.03 3.93
N LEU A 36 22.96 5.91 4.65
CA LEU A 36 22.29 6.99 5.40
C LEU A 36 21.37 7.86 4.54
N GLU A 37 21.75 8.05 3.27
CA GLU A 37 20.99 8.82 2.28
C GLU A 37 19.65 8.17 1.91
N SER A 38 19.52 6.84 2.02
CA SER A 38 18.32 6.09 1.61
C SER A 38 17.07 6.44 2.43
N ARG A 39 17.25 7.14 3.55
CA ARG A 39 16.14 7.70 4.35
C ARG A 39 15.53 8.96 3.75
N THR A 40 16.27 9.63 2.89
CA THR A 40 15.91 10.95 2.33
C THR A 40 15.83 10.96 0.81
N THR A 41 16.59 10.08 0.15
CA THR A 41 16.65 9.99 -1.31
C THR A 41 15.83 8.81 -1.80
N ILE A 42 15.06 9.07 -2.86
CA ILE A 42 14.29 8.05 -3.55
C ILE A 42 15.26 7.16 -4.34
N HIS A 43 15.04 5.85 -4.33
CA HIS A 43 15.88 4.89 -5.06
C HIS A 43 15.85 5.19 -6.57
N SER A 44 16.99 5.05 -7.26
CA SER A 44 17.14 5.42 -8.67
C SER A 44 16.27 4.63 -9.65
N SER A 45 15.75 3.46 -9.25
CA SER A 45 14.79 2.68 -10.04
C SER A 45 13.36 3.25 -9.99
N ILE A 46 13.07 4.11 -9.03
CA ILE A 46 11.78 4.78 -8.94
C ILE A 46 11.85 5.99 -9.86
N PRO A 47 11.00 6.07 -10.91
CA PRO A 47 11.01 7.20 -11.82
C PRO A 47 10.69 8.48 -11.05
N ALA A 48 11.29 9.59 -11.48
CA ALA A 48 10.95 10.90 -10.94
C ALA A 48 9.44 11.14 -11.08
N PHE A 49 8.84 11.72 -10.04
CA PHE A 49 7.43 12.10 -10.11
C PHE A 49 7.21 13.05 -11.29
N PRO A 50 6.17 12.84 -12.10
CA PRO A 50 5.85 13.76 -13.16
C PRO A 50 5.51 15.13 -12.55
N GLU A 51 5.95 16.21 -13.21
CA GLU A 51 5.61 17.57 -12.79
C GLU A 51 4.08 17.74 -12.79
N THR A 52 3.52 18.15 -11.66
CA THR A 52 2.09 18.43 -11.55
C THR A 52 1.76 19.74 -12.27
N ARG A 53 1.17 19.63 -13.45
CA ARG A 53 0.64 20.77 -14.20
C ARG A 53 -0.80 21.06 -13.76
N LEU A 54 -0.93 21.80 -12.67
CA LEU A 54 -2.23 22.27 -12.20
C LEU A 54 -2.68 23.48 -13.02
N SER A 55 -3.98 23.59 -13.29
CA SER A 55 -4.52 24.82 -13.86
C SER A 55 -4.37 25.95 -12.83
N PRO A 56 -4.30 27.23 -13.28
CA PRO A 56 -4.14 28.37 -12.36
C PRO A 56 -5.20 28.39 -11.25
N LEU A 57 -6.45 28.00 -11.57
CA LEU A 57 -7.55 27.95 -10.61
C LEU A 57 -7.33 26.88 -9.53
N ILE A 58 -6.83 25.70 -9.93
CA ILE A 58 -6.55 24.62 -8.97
C ILE A 58 -5.34 25.00 -8.12
N GLN A 59 -4.30 25.57 -8.73
CA GLN A 59 -3.11 26.02 -8.01
C GLN A 59 -3.47 27.05 -6.92
N GLN A 60 -4.32 28.03 -7.25
CA GLN A 60 -4.81 29.01 -6.28
C GLN A 60 -5.50 28.37 -5.07
N GLU A 61 -6.33 27.33 -5.30
CA GLU A 61 -6.99 26.60 -4.20
C GLU A 61 -6.02 25.74 -3.38
N VAL A 62 -5.01 25.15 -4.04
CA VAL A 62 -3.93 24.42 -3.35
C VAL A 62 -3.16 25.39 -2.44
N ASP A 63 -2.77 26.55 -2.96
CA ASP A 63 -2.02 27.57 -2.23
C ASP A 63 -2.84 28.12 -1.05
N ARG A 64 -4.15 28.38 -1.26
CA ARG A 64 -5.07 28.79 -0.19
C ARG A 64 -5.14 27.77 0.94
N LYS A 65 -5.28 26.48 0.59
CA LYS A 65 -5.29 25.39 1.59
C LYS A 65 -3.95 25.25 2.29
N ALA A 66 -2.83 25.36 1.56
CA ALA A 66 -1.49 25.31 2.13
C ALA A 66 -1.24 26.45 3.13
N ALA A 67 -1.82 27.63 2.88
CA ALA A 67 -1.80 28.77 3.80
C ALA A 67 -2.79 28.64 4.98
N GLY A 68 -3.57 27.54 5.08
CA GLY A 68 -4.53 27.33 6.15
C GLY A 68 -5.72 28.30 6.15
N LEU A 69 -5.95 28.99 5.02
CA LEU A 69 -7.05 29.96 4.93
C LEU A 69 -8.40 29.22 4.84
N PRO A 70 -9.47 29.74 5.47
CA PRO A 70 -10.80 29.18 5.30
C PRO A 70 -11.27 29.28 3.85
N TRP A 71 -12.26 28.49 3.47
CA TRP A 71 -12.91 28.65 2.17
C TRP A 71 -13.62 30.02 2.17
N ALA A 72 -13.22 30.90 1.25
CA ALA A 72 -13.86 32.19 1.04
C ALA A 72 -14.53 32.22 -0.35
N GLY A 73 -15.83 32.50 -0.39
CA GLY A 73 -16.61 32.55 -1.62
C GLY A 73 -17.30 31.23 -1.96
N GLY A 74 -18.49 31.29 -2.52
CA GLY A 74 -19.31 30.14 -2.89
C GLY A 74 -20.45 30.60 -3.78
N ILE A 75 -21.39 29.70 -4.09
CA ILE A 75 -22.62 30.11 -4.77
C ILE A 75 -23.41 30.99 -3.80
N ASP A 76 -23.59 32.26 -4.17
CA ASP A 76 -24.42 33.19 -3.43
C ASP A 76 -25.90 32.81 -3.58
N LEU A 77 -26.45 32.21 -2.53
CA LEU A 77 -27.86 31.78 -2.49
C LEU A 77 -28.84 32.94 -2.33
N SER A 78 -28.38 34.09 -1.80
CA SER A 78 -29.23 35.27 -1.58
C SER A 78 -29.77 35.88 -2.89
N ARG A 79 -29.16 35.52 -4.03
CA ARG A 79 -29.62 35.87 -5.37
C ARG A 79 -30.97 35.23 -5.75
N TYR A 80 -31.26 34.06 -5.18
CA TYR A 80 -32.44 33.26 -5.52
C TYR A 80 -33.54 33.33 -4.46
N GLU A 81 -33.28 34.03 -3.36
CA GLU A 81 -34.26 34.27 -2.31
C GLU A 81 -35.34 35.27 -2.77
N ALA A 82 -36.51 35.21 -2.12
CA ALA A 82 -37.58 36.14 -2.40
C ALA A 82 -37.12 37.58 -2.06
N PRO A 83 -37.17 38.53 -3.01
CA PRO A 83 -36.67 39.87 -2.77
C PRO A 83 -37.62 40.64 -1.84
N GLU A 84 -37.05 41.30 -0.84
CA GLU A 84 -37.79 42.22 0.03
C GLU A 84 -37.87 43.63 -0.59
N ALA A 85 -38.93 44.36 -0.26
CA ALA A 85 -39.06 45.75 -0.67
C ALA A 85 -37.94 46.58 -0.03
N PRO A 86 -37.27 47.47 -0.78
CA PRO A 86 -36.23 48.35 -0.22
C PRO A 86 -36.82 49.23 0.88
N ALA A 87 -36.03 49.49 1.92
CA ALA A 87 -36.44 50.31 3.05
C ALA A 87 -36.82 51.73 2.60
N LYS A 88 -37.88 52.30 3.21
CA LYS A 88 -38.24 53.69 2.97
C LYS A 88 -37.16 54.59 3.57
N SER A 89 -36.67 55.56 2.81
CA SER A 89 -35.76 56.59 3.31
C SER A 89 -36.46 57.44 4.38
N SER A 90 -35.71 57.93 5.38
CA SER A 90 -36.20 58.82 6.44
C SER A 90 -36.82 60.11 5.89
N ASP A 91 -36.37 60.53 4.71
CA ASP A 91 -36.67 61.82 4.11
C ASP A 91 -37.84 61.73 3.11
N GLY A 92 -38.48 60.56 3.00
CA GLY A 92 -39.63 60.34 2.11
C GLY A 92 -39.28 60.27 0.62
N THR A 93 -38.01 60.39 0.25
CA THR A 93 -37.54 60.30 -1.14
C THR A 93 -37.45 58.82 -1.60
N PRO A 94 -38.08 58.42 -2.70
CA PRO A 94 -38.06 57.03 -3.14
C PRO A 94 -36.65 56.59 -3.59
N ASP A 95 -36.15 55.48 -3.02
CA ASP A 95 -34.87 54.86 -3.40
C ASP A 95 -34.99 54.10 -4.73
N LEU A 96 -34.87 54.83 -5.84
CA LEU A 96 -35.02 54.29 -7.18
C LEU A 96 -34.00 53.18 -7.50
N GLU A 97 -32.77 53.32 -7.04
CA GLU A 97 -31.70 52.33 -7.29
C GLU A 97 -31.92 51.05 -6.47
N GLY A 98 -32.38 51.17 -5.22
CA GLY A 98 -32.85 50.04 -4.43
C GLY A 98 -33.97 49.27 -5.13
N TRP A 99 -34.99 49.96 -5.63
CA TRP A 99 -36.08 49.35 -6.38
C TRP A 99 -35.63 48.66 -7.67
N LYS A 100 -34.70 49.25 -8.44
CA LYS A 100 -34.11 48.60 -9.63
C LYS A 100 -33.39 47.31 -9.27
N ARG A 101 -32.58 47.31 -8.20
CA ARG A 101 -31.86 46.11 -7.73
C ARG A 101 -32.82 45.02 -7.26
N THR A 102 -33.87 45.40 -6.52
CA THR A 102 -34.93 44.49 -6.09
C THR A 102 -35.66 43.88 -7.29
N LEU A 103 -35.97 44.67 -8.31
CA LEU A 103 -36.61 44.18 -9.53
C LEU A 103 -35.71 43.19 -10.29
N GLN A 104 -34.42 43.48 -10.44
CA GLN A 104 -33.45 42.56 -11.06
C GLN A 104 -33.36 41.21 -10.30
N LYS A 105 -33.33 41.25 -8.97
CA LYS A 105 -33.40 40.05 -8.13
C LYS A 105 -34.71 39.30 -8.34
N ALA A 106 -35.85 39.99 -8.40
CA ALA A 106 -37.16 39.38 -8.65
C ALA A 106 -37.23 38.63 -10.00
N TYR A 107 -36.71 39.25 -11.07
CA TYR A 107 -36.60 38.59 -12.37
C TYR A 107 -35.71 37.35 -12.31
N THR A 108 -34.55 37.45 -11.66
CA THR A 108 -33.62 36.32 -11.51
C THR A 108 -34.26 35.15 -10.76
N ALA A 109 -34.91 35.43 -9.62
CA ALA A 109 -35.61 34.42 -8.83
C ALA A 109 -36.79 33.81 -9.61
N SER A 110 -37.57 34.63 -10.33
CA SER A 110 -38.69 34.15 -11.15
C SER A 110 -38.20 33.23 -12.28
N SER A 111 -37.18 33.62 -13.03
CA SER A 111 -36.62 32.78 -14.10
C SER A 111 -36.06 31.46 -13.55
N HIS A 112 -35.36 31.51 -12.41
CA HIS A 112 -34.88 30.29 -11.75
C HIS A 112 -36.02 29.36 -11.33
N LEU A 113 -37.12 29.89 -10.77
CA LEU A 113 -38.27 29.08 -10.38
C LEU A 113 -38.99 28.47 -11.59
N SER A 114 -39.09 29.21 -12.71
CA SER A 114 -39.64 28.68 -13.96
C SER A 114 -38.79 27.50 -14.48
N MET A 115 -37.47 27.65 -14.56
CA MET A 115 -36.58 26.55 -14.95
C MET A 115 -36.63 25.38 -13.96
N ARG A 116 -36.72 25.66 -12.66
CA ARG A 116 -36.84 24.62 -11.64
C ARG A 116 -38.12 23.81 -11.82
N HIS A 117 -39.23 24.47 -12.15
CA HIS A 117 -40.49 23.78 -12.40
C HIS A 117 -40.39 22.86 -13.62
N GLU A 118 -39.80 23.33 -14.72
CA GLU A 118 -39.53 22.51 -15.91
C GLU A 118 -38.62 21.31 -15.59
N ASN A 119 -37.53 21.53 -14.85
CA ASN A 119 -36.62 20.46 -14.43
C ASN A 119 -37.31 19.43 -13.53
N LEU A 120 -38.20 19.87 -12.63
CA LEU A 120 -38.98 18.96 -11.78
C LEU A 120 -39.99 18.17 -12.60
N ALA A 121 -40.65 18.77 -13.59
CA ALA A 121 -41.54 18.06 -14.50
C ALA A 121 -40.77 16.97 -15.29
N LEU A 122 -39.58 17.28 -15.80
CA LEU A 122 -38.70 16.30 -16.46
C LEU A 122 -38.26 15.19 -15.50
N LEU A 123 -37.98 15.53 -14.24
CA LEU A 123 -37.61 14.57 -13.20
C LEU A 123 -38.80 13.67 -12.80
N GLU A 124 -40.01 14.21 -12.72
CA GLU A 124 -41.22 13.43 -12.44
C GLU A 124 -41.51 12.44 -13.58
N GLU A 125 -41.33 12.87 -14.83
CA GLU A 125 -41.56 12.03 -16.01
C GLU A 125 -40.47 10.95 -16.18
N ASN A 126 -39.19 11.33 -16.06
CA ASN A 126 -38.07 10.47 -16.46
C ASN A 126 -37.21 9.96 -15.29
N GLY A 127 -37.33 10.55 -14.11
CA GLY A 127 -36.42 10.31 -12.99
C GLY A 127 -36.44 8.88 -12.49
N LYS A 128 -37.62 8.25 -12.38
CA LYS A 128 -37.74 6.84 -11.99
C LYS A 128 -37.01 5.92 -12.97
N ASN A 129 -37.20 6.13 -14.27
CA ASN A 129 -36.58 5.28 -15.30
C ASN A 129 -35.06 5.49 -15.34
N ALA A 130 -34.60 6.75 -15.27
CA ALA A 130 -33.19 7.07 -15.19
C ALA A 130 -32.51 6.43 -13.96
N TRP A 131 -33.18 6.46 -12.81
CA TRP A 131 -32.67 5.83 -11.59
C TRP A 131 -32.58 4.31 -11.72
N LEU A 132 -33.60 3.65 -12.27
CA LEU A 132 -33.58 2.20 -12.48
C LEU A 132 -32.47 1.75 -13.44
N ILE A 133 -32.25 2.50 -14.52
CA ILE A 133 -31.15 2.26 -15.46
C ILE A 133 -29.81 2.42 -14.75
N GLY A 134 -29.64 3.51 -13.99
CA GLY A 134 -28.43 3.74 -13.20
C GLY A 134 -28.18 2.62 -12.19
N ASN A 135 -29.22 2.13 -11.52
CA ASN A 135 -29.10 1.00 -10.61
C ASN A 135 -28.68 -0.30 -11.34
N SER A 136 -29.30 -0.61 -12.49
CA SER A 136 -28.89 -1.75 -13.32
C SER A 136 -27.42 -1.68 -13.74
N GLN A 137 -26.95 -0.50 -14.15
CA GLN A 137 -25.55 -0.28 -14.52
C GLN A 137 -24.61 -0.49 -13.34
N LEU A 138 -24.99 -0.01 -12.14
CA LEU A 138 -24.21 -0.22 -10.92
C LEU A 138 -24.17 -1.69 -10.52
N GLU A 139 -25.28 -2.42 -10.67
CA GLU A 139 -25.32 -3.86 -10.44
C GLU A 139 -24.44 -4.63 -11.43
N ASP A 140 -24.41 -4.23 -12.71
CA ASP A 140 -23.53 -4.84 -13.72
C ASP A 140 -22.06 -4.59 -13.39
N ILE A 141 -21.70 -3.38 -12.97
CA ILE A 141 -20.33 -3.04 -12.51
C ILE A 141 -19.97 -3.88 -11.28
N LEU A 142 -20.86 -3.97 -10.29
CA LEU A 142 -20.64 -4.76 -9.08
C LEU A 142 -20.40 -6.23 -9.42
N ARG A 143 -21.25 -6.82 -10.27
CA ARG A 143 -21.10 -8.22 -10.72
C ARG A 143 -19.77 -8.43 -11.46
N GLY A 144 -19.33 -7.46 -12.27
CA GLY A 144 -18.01 -7.49 -12.92
C GLY A 144 -16.87 -7.52 -11.91
N LEU A 145 -16.88 -6.60 -10.94
CA LEU A 145 -15.86 -6.51 -9.89
C LEU A 145 -15.83 -7.75 -8.98
N GLU A 146 -17.00 -8.30 -8.63
CA GLU A 146 -17.09 -9.53 -7.83
C GLU A 146 -16.51 -10.74 -8.58
N LYS A 147 -16.74 -10.81 -9.90
CA LYS A 147 -16.16 -11.84 -10.76
C LYS A 147 -14.65 -11.70 -10.83
N GLU A 148 -14.13 -10.50 -11.11
CA GLU A 148 -12.68 -10.24 -11.14
C GLU A 148 -12.02 -10.58 -9.80
N LEU A 149 -12.65 -10.21 -8.68
CA LEU A 149 -12.18 -10.57 -7.33
C LEU A 149 -12.10 -12.08 -7.15
N ALA A 150 -13.12 -12.83 -7.57
CA ALA A 150 -13.15 -14.28 -7.46
C ALA A 150 -12.04 -14.93 -8.31
N GLU A 151 -11.86 -14.49 -9.56
CA GLU A 151 -10.82 -14.97 -10.46
C GLU A 151 -9.42 -14.71 -9.91
N VAL A 152 -9.17 -13.50 -9.39
CA VAL A 152 -7.87 -13.14 -8.79
C VAL A 152 -7.59 -13.95 -7.52
N LYS A 153 -8.61 -14.19 -6.68
CA LYS A 153 -8.47 -15.04 -5.49
C LYS A 153 -8.12 -16.48 -5.88
N GLU A 154 -8.82 -17.05 -6.86
CA GLU A 154 -8.54 -18.40 -7.34
C GLU A 154 -7.14 -18.51 -7.95
N ALA A 155 -6.70 -17.51 -8.72
CA ALA A 155 -5.34 -17.46 -9.26
C ALA A 155 -4.30 -17.40 -8.13
N ALA A 156 -4.50 -16.54 -7.12
CA ALA A 156 -3.61 -16.43 -5.97
C ALA A 156 -3.55 -17.75 -5.17
N ASP A 157 -4.70 -18.39 -4.94
CA ASP A 157 -4.78 -19.68 -4.25
C ASP A 157 -4.09 -20.80 -5.04
N THR A 158 -4.22 -20.80 -6.36
CA THR A 158 -3.54 -21.77 -7.23
C THR A 158 -2.03 -21.62 -7.13
N VAL A 159 -1.50 -20.39 -7.24
CA VAL A 159 -0.07 -20.11 -7.07
C VAL A 159 0.43 -20.52 -5.68
N ASN A 160 -0.35 -20.24 -4.63
CA ASN A 160 0.02 -20.62 -3.27
C ASN A 160 0.02 -22.15 -3.07
N LYS A 161 -0.95 -22.87 -3.67
CA LYS A 161 -1.00 -24.34 -3.65
C LYS A 161 0.20 -24.94 -4.39
N GLU A 162 0.50 -24.45 -5.59
CA GLU A 162 1.67 -24.88 -6.37
C GLU A 162 2.97 -24.64 -5.61
N ARG A 163 3.15 -23.44 -5.03
CA ARG A 163 4.31 -23.10 -4.18
C ARG A 163 4.41 -24.06 -2.99
N LYS A 164 3.31 -24.34 -2.31
CA LYS A 164 3.28 -25.26 -1.16
C LYS A 164 3.71 -26.66 -1.58
N LEU A 165 3.12 -27.21 -2.65
CA LEU A 165 3.45 -28.55 -3.15
C LEU A 165 4.92 -28.66 -3.54
N ALA A 166 5.47 -27.65 -4.23
CA ALA A 166 6.88 -27.61 -4.59
C ALA A 166 7.79 -27.65 -3.35
N GLN A 167 7.52 -26.81 -2.35
CA GLN A 167 8.33 -26.78 -1.13
C GLN A 167 8.21 -28.08 -0.32
N GLU A 168 7.00 -28.61 -0.16
CA GLU A 168 6.77 -29.87 0.57
C GLU A 168 7.44 -31.06 -0.13
N ALA A 169 7.50 -31.09 -1.47
CA ALA A 169 8.17 -32.15 -2.22
C ALA A 169 9.68 -32.20 -1.96
N HIS A 170 10.34 -31.05 -1.77
CA HIS A 170 11.77 -30.96 -1.48
C HIS A 170 12.13 -31.03 0.02
N LYS A 171 11.12 -31.02 0.90
CA LYS A 171 11.35 -31.05 2.36
C LYS A 171 12.19 -32.26 2.80
N GLY A 172 11.85 -33.45 2.30
CA GLY A 172 12.54 -34.68 2.66
C GLY A 172 14.00 -34.70 2.20
N GLU A 173 14.27 -34.11 1.03
CA GLU A 173 15.62 -33.95 0.49
C GLU A 173 16.47 -33.04 1.38
N ILE A 174 15.93 -31.88 1.77
CA ILE A 174 16.63 -30.92 2.67
C ILE A 174 16.98 -31.58 4.01
N VAL A 175 16.01 -32.28 4.63
CA VAL A 175 16.25 -32.99 5.90
C VAL A 175 17.30 -34.10 5.73
N GLY A 176 17.22 -34.88 4.66
CA GLY A 176 18.19 -35.93 4.37
C GLY A 176 19.60 -35.39 4.15
N LEU A 177 19.74 -34.26 3.45
CA LEU A 177 21.01 -33.56 3.25
C LEU A 177 21.58 -33.04 4.57
N GLU A 178 20.75 -32.45 5.43
CA GLU A 178 21.16 -31.96 6.75
C GLU A 178 21.65 -33.11 7.65
N GLU A 179 20.92 -34.22 7.71
CA GLU A 179 21.32 -35.39 8.48
C GLU A 179 22.59 -36.05 7.95
N SER A 180 22.69 -36.21 6.62
CA SER A 180 23.87 -36.76 5.97
C SER A 180 25.11 -35.90 6.25
N TRP A 181 24.96 -34.58 6.16
CA TRP A 181 26.02 -33.63 6.51
C TRP A 181 26.43 -33.75 7.97
N ARG A 182 25.49 -33.76 8.93
CA ARG A 182 25.78 -33.93 10.36
C ARG A 182 26.53 -35.23 10.64
N ARG A 183 26.10 -36.34 10.03
CA ARG A 183 26.73 -37.65 10.18
C ARG A 183 28.14 -37.66 9.58
N GLY A 184 28.32 -37.08 8.40
CA GLY A 184 29.62 -37.00 7.73
C GLY A 184 30.64 -36.20 8.55
N VAL A 185 30.25 -35.02 9.05
CA VAL A 185 31.11 -34.20 9.92
C VAL A 185 31.40 -34.92 11.24
N GLY A 186 30.38 -35.53 11.86
CA GLY A 186 30.56 -36.32 13.08
C GLY A 186 31.55 -37.47 12.91
N ALA A 187 31.44 -38.23 11.83
CA ALA A 187 32.34 -39.34 11.54
C ALA A 187 33.79 -38.89 11.34
N ILE A 188 34.01 -37.73 10.70
CA ILE A 188 35.36 -37.15 10.56
C ILE A 188 35.92 -36.78 11.93
N LEU A 189 35.13 -36.14 12.79
CA LEU A 189 35.55 -35.77 14.14
C LEU A 189 35.87 -37.01 15.00
N ASP A 190 35.08 -38.08 14.89
CA ASP A 190 35.32 -39.34 15.61
C ASP A 190 36.64 -39.99 15.18
N VAL A 191 36.95 -39.96 13.87
CA VAL A 191 38.22 -40.48 13.34
C VAL A 191 39.40 -39.65 13.82
N GLU A 192 39.30 -38.31 13.78
CA GLU A 192 40.36 -37.42 14.27
C GLU A 192 40.61 -37.62 15.78
N LEU A 193 39.54 -37.76 16.58
CA LEU A 193 39.65 -38.04 18.01
C LEU A 193 40.30 -39.39 18.29
N ALA A 194 39.92 -40.43 17.54
CA ALA A 194 40.52 -41.76 17.68
C ALA A 194 41.99 -41.76 17.25
N ALA A 195 42.35 -41.03 16.20
CA ALA A 195 43.72 -40.88 15.73
C ALA A 195 44.61 -40.16 16.76
N GLU A 196 44.13 -39.08 17.36
CA GLU A 196 44.84 -38.39 18.45
C GLU A 196 44.93 -39.25 19.72
N GLY A 197 43.86 -39.97 20.07
CA GLY A 197 43.87 -40.93 21.16
C GLY A 197 44.96 -42.01 20.98
N LEU A 198 45.04 -42.58 19.77
CA LEU A 198 46.07 -43.56 19.41
C LEU A 198 47.48 -42.93 19.46
N ARG A 199 47.64 -41.70 18.97
CA ARG A 199 48.91 -40.97 19.02
C ARG A 199 49.41 -40.81 20.45
N MET A 200 48.53 -40.44 21.39
CA MET A 200 48.86 -40.30 22.80
C MET A 200 49.26 -41.63 23.43
N GLN A 201 48.57 -42.72 23.10
CA GLN A 201 48.94 -44.07 23.57
C GLN A 201 50.32 -44.49 23.05
N ILE A 202 50.64 -44.22 21.78
CA ILE A 202 51.96 -44.50 21.20
C ILE A 202 53.05 -43.71 21.92
N LEU A 203 52.82 -42.42 22.21
CA LEU A 203 53.78 -41.60 22.94
C LEU A 203 54.02 -42.12 24.35
N GLU A 204 52.97 -42.55 25.05
CA GLU A 204 53.07 -43.11 26.40
C GLU A 204 53.86 -44.44 26.40
N GLN A 205 53.56 -45.35 25.47
CA GLN A 205 54.31 -46.60 25.33
C GLN A 205 55.80 -46.34 25.03
N ARG A 206 56.11 -45.36 24.18
CA ARG A 206 57.50 -44.97 23.90
C ARG A 206 58.23 -44.44 25.14
N ARG A 207 57.56 -43.68 26.01
CA ARG A 207 58.14 -43.24 27.29
C ARG A 207 58.42 -44.42 28.22
N GLN A 208 57.49 -45.35 28.33
CA GLN A 208 57.66 -46.55 29.17
C GLN A 208 58.83 -47.42 28.70
N LEU A 209 58.94 -47.66 27.40
CA LEU A 209 60.08 -48.40 26.82
C LEU A 209 61.41 -47.68 27.05
N ALA A 210 61.44 -46.35 26.90
CA ALA A 210 62.65 -45.56 27.18
C ALA A 210 63.07 -45.63 28.66
N GLN A 211 62.12 -45.70 29.59
CA GLN A 211 62.41 -45.87 31.02
C GLN A 211 62.92 -47.28 31.35
N GLN A 212 62.40 -48.32 30.68
CA GLN A 212 62.86 -49.70 30.84
C GLN A 212 64.28 -49.92 30.28
N HIS A 213 64.65 -49.24 29.21
CA HIS A 213 66.00 -49.30 28.63
C HIS A 213 67.05 -48.46 29.38
N ALA A 214 66.62 -47.59 30.31
CA ALA A 214 67.50 -46.75 31.13
C ALA A 214 67.80 -47.34 32.52
N GLN A 215 67.22 -48.50 32.86
CA GLN A 215 67.56 -49.33 34.02
C GLN A 215 68.51 -50.46 33.61
#